data_AF-A0A525CE68-F1
#
_entry.id   AF-A0A525CE68-F1
#
_cell.length_a   1.000
_cell.length_b   1.000
_cell.length_c   1.000
_cell.angle_alpha   90.00
_cell.angle_beta   90.00
_cell.angle_gamma   90.00
#
_symmetry.space_group_name_H-M   'P 1'
#
loop_
_entity.id
_entity.type
_entity.pdbx_description
1 polymer ?
#
loop_
_entity_poly.entity_id
_entity_poly.type
_entity_poly.pdbx_seq_one_letter_code
_entity_poly.pdbx_strand_id
1 'polypeptide(L)'
;MRHTRPLFLAAATALFALAPTVAHANTALPWYSSLGLPLLVLYVLILPPEWAILRWRLQLSRLQALKVAAGANLVSTLAGLALFYGVLAGEEALQRDLLGDAGMPGVICLLAMCFALSWWLEFLCARAMLRREGRDTRGVAGAVLLANVLSYAFLGSVALLPYTMRFFERLTA
;
A
#
# COMPACT_ATOMS: atom_id res chain seq x y z
N MET A 1 -4.52 -20.17 17.42
CA MET A 1 -3.86 -20.00 16.09
C MET A 1 -4.81 -20.14 14.89
N ARG A 2 -6.11 -19.79 14.97
CA ARG A 2 -7.09 -20.05 13.88
C ARG A 2 -7.49 -18.83 13.02
N HIS A 3 -6.97 -17.63 13.26
CA HIS A 3 -7.38 -16.40 12.54
C HIS A 3 -6.41 -15.89 11.47
N THR A 4 -5.28 -16.57 11.21
CA THR A 4 -4.27 -16.11 10.24
C THR A 4 -4.58 -16.49 8.80
N ARG A 5 -5.32 -17.59 8.58
CA ARG A 5 -5.70 -18.09 7.24
C ARG A 5 -6.54 -17.11 6.40
N PRO A 6 -7.59 -16.45 6.94
CA PRO A 6 -8.39 -15.52 6.12
C PRO A 6 -7.63 -14.25 5.75
N LEU A 7 -6.71 -13.79 6.61
CA LEU A 7 -5.84 -12.63 6.32
C LEU A 7 -4.83 -12.94 5.22
N PHE A 8 -4.24 -14.14 5.26
CA PHE A 8 -3.31 -14.59 4.22
C PHE A 8 -4.03 -14.75 2.87
N LEU A 9 -5.24 -15.34 2.87
CA LEU A 9 -6.06 -15.45 1.67
C LEU A 9 -6.50 -14.08 1.15
N ALA A 10 -6.93 -13.15 2.00
CA ALA A 10 -7.28 -11.80 1.58
C ALA A 10 -6.07 -11.04 1.02
N ALA A 11 -4.89 -11.18 1.63
CA ALA A 11 -3.65 -10.59 1.14
C ALA A 11 -3.21 -11.22 -0.19
N ALA A 12 -3.31 -12.54 -0.35
CA ALA A 12 -3.01 -13.25 -1.59
C ALA A 12 -4.00 -12.89 -2.70
N THR A 13 -5.30 -12.81 -2.40
CA THR A 13 -6.34 -12.39 -3.35
C THR A 13 -6.19 -10.92 -3.72
N ALA A 14 -5.84 -10.04 -2.77
CA ALA A 14 -5.49 -8.67 -3.08
C ALA A 14 -4.25 -8.63 -3.98
N LEU A 15 -3.16 -9.34 -3.65
CA LEU A 15 -1.96 -9.42 -4.50
C LEU A 15 -2.27 -9.92 -5.93
N PHE A 16 -3.11 -10.95 -6.07
CA PHE A 16 -3.44 -11.55 -7.37
C PHE A 16 -4.47 -10.75 -8.18
N ALA A 17 -5.53 -10.24 -7.54
CA ALA A 17 -6.58 -9.49 -8.22
C ALA A 17 -6.14 -8.06 -8.59
N LEU A 18 -5.10 -7.55 -7.91
CA LEU A 18 -4.65 -6.16 -8.00
C LEU A 18 -3.25 -6.02 -8.63
N ALA A 19 -2.65 -7.15 -9.01
CA ALA A 19 -1.30 -7.29 -9.56
C ALA A 19 -0.97 -6.38 -10.76
N PRO A 20 -1.90 -6.11 -11.71
CA PRO A 20 -1.58 -5.18 -12.80
C PRO A 20 -1.91 -3.71 -12.49
N THR A 21 -2.81 -3.40 -11.54
CA THR A 21 -3.44 -2.06 -11.43
C THR A 21 -3.15 -1.29 -10.13
N VAL A 22 -2.77 -1.94 -9.02
CA VAL A 22 -2.80 -1.31 -7.66
C VAL A 22 -1.48 -1.35 -6.95
N ALA A 23 -0.71 -2.34 -7.32
CA ALA A 23 0.72 -2.34 -7.22
C ALA A 23 1.38 -1.01 -7.64
N HIS A 24 0.67 -0.23 -8.44
CA HIS A 24 1.04 1.11 -8.85
C HIS A 24 0.96 2.18 -7.73
N ALA A 25 0.33 1.90 -6.59
CA ALA A 25 -0.17 2.97 -5.72
C ALA A 25 0.82 3.50 -4.67
N ASN A 26 1.85 2.75 -4.25
CA ASN A 26 2.87 3.29 -3.32
C ASN A 26 4.32 3.15 -3.84
N THR A 27 4.60 2.23 -4.76
CA THR A 27 5.95 2.03 -5.31
C THR A 27 6.10 2.29 -6.80
N ALA A 28 5.00 2.38 -7.56
CA ALA A 28 5.02 3.03 -8.88
C ALA A 28 4.69 4.53 -8.81
N LEU A 29 4.51 5.09 -7.61
CA LEU A 29 4.23 6.52 -7.41
C LEU A 29 5.13 7.42 -8.27
N PRO A 30 6.40 7.10 -8.51
CA PRO A 30 7.24 7.99 -9.30
C PRO A 30 7.46 7.51 -10.75
N TRP A 31 6.84 6.40 -11.18
CA TRP A 31 6.53 6.18 -12.60
C TRP A 31 5.42 7.14 -13.08
N TYR A 32 4.64 7.71 -12.16
CA TYR A 32 3.74 8.84 -12.41
C TYR A 32 4.42 10.20 -12.19
N SER A 33 5.75 10.31 -12.33
CA SER A 33 6.54 11.54 -12.08
C SER A 33 6.13 12.78 -12.90
N SER A 34 5.28 12.64 -13.92
CA SER A 34 4.61 13.78 -14.58
C SER A 34 3.43 14.36 -13.78
N LEU A 35 3.07 13.76 -12.65
CA LEU A 35 1.92 14.13 -11.83
C LEU A 35 2.34 14.06 -10.35
N GLY A 36 2.75 15.18 -9.76
CA GLY A 36 2.92 15.29 -8.29
C GLY A 36 1.58 15.35 -7.53
N LEU A 37 0.52 15.78 -8.21
CA LEU A 37 -0.84 15.92 -7.68
C LEU A 37 -1.51 14.59 -7.24
N PRO A 38 -1.40 13.47 -7.98
CA PRO A 38 -1.94 12.18 -7.61
C PRO A 38 -1.34 11.59 -6.34
N LEU A 39 -0.09 11.87 -5.98
CA LEU A 39 0.51 11.35 -4.74
C LEU A 39 -0.26 11.84 -3.51
N LEU A 40 -0.51 13.15 -3.48
CA LEU A 40 -1.27 13.79 -2.40
C LEU A 40 -2.73 13.31 -2.40
N VAL A 41 -3.34 13.17 -3.58
CA VAL A 41 -4.72 12.69 -3.72
C VAL A 41 -4.84 11.24 -3.22
N LEU A 42 -3.91 10.37 -3.60
CA LEU A 42 -3.88 8.97 -3.14
C LEU A 42 -3.68 8.90 -1.63
N TYR A 43 -2.77 9.71 -1.08
CA TYR A 43 -2.56 9.79 0.36
C TYR A 43 -3.83 10.22 1.11
N VAL A 44 -4.56 11.21 0.59
CA VAL A 44 -5.86 11.66 1.16
C VAL A 44 -6.92 10.56 1.10
N LEU A 45 -6.89 9.70 0.09
CA LEU A 45 -7.83 8.58 -0.06
C LEU A 45 -7.49 7.38 0.85
N ILE A 46 -6.20 7.13 1.08
CA ILE A 46 -5.71 5.99 1.88
C ILE A 46 -5.77 6.27 3.38
N LEU A 47 -5.50 7.51 3.80
CA LEU A 47 -5.36 7.82 5.21
C LEU A 47 -6.63 7.57 6.05
N PRO A 48 -7.86 7.88 5.57
CA PRO A 48 -9.08 7.63 6.34
C PRO A 48 -9.37 6.16 6.68
N PRO A 49 -9.32 5.18 5.76
CA PRO A 49 -9.53 3.78 6.11
C PRO A 49 -8.47 3.26 7.08
N GLU A 50 -7.20 3.61 6.91
CA GLU A 50 -6.14 3.17 7.84
C GLU A 50 -6.31 3.75 9.23
N TRP A 51 -6.61 5.05 9.30
CA TRP A 51 -6.95 5.71 10.54
C TRP A 51 -8.10 5.01 11.27
N ALA A 52 -9.18 4.68 10.55
CA ALA A 52 -10.34 4.00 11.12
C ALA A 52 -9.99 2.59 11.63
N ILE A 53 -9.22 1.82 10.86
CA ILE A 53 -8.79 0.46 11.21
C ILE A 53 -7.86 0.47 12.43
N LEU A 54 -6.84 1.33 12.44
CA LEU A 54 -5.91 1.44 13.56
C LEU A 54 -6.63 1.89 14.82
N ARG A 55 -7.54 2.87 14.72
CA ARG A 55 -8.37 3.30 15.84
C ARG A 55 -9.19 2.14 16.41
N TRP A 56 -9.87 1.39 15.55
CA TRP A 56 -10.73 0.28 15.97
C TRP A 56 -9.93 -0.89 16.57
N ARG A 57 -8.83 -1.31 15.93
CA ARG A 57 -8.04 -2.47 16.33
C ARG A 57 -7.15 -2.22 17.55
N LEU A 58 -6.64 -1.00 17.70
CA LEU A 58 -5.68 -0.64 18.75
C LEU A 58 -6.30 0.24 19.85
N GLN A 59 -7.61 0.49 19.79
CA GLN A 59 -8.38 1.29 20.76
C GLN A 59 -7.72 2.65 21.05
N LEU A 60 -7.23 3.31 19.99
CA LEU A 60 -6.57 4.61 20.09
C LEU A 60 -7.60 5.73 20.12
N SER A 61 -7.23 6.88 20.69
CA SER A 61 -8.00 8.09 20.46
C SER A 61 -7.95 8.49 18.97
N ARG A 62 -8.90 9.32 18.52
CA ARG A 62 -8.95 9.79 17.11
C ARG A 62 -7.64 10.45 16.70
N LEU A 63 -7.09 11.31 17.55
CA LEU A 63 -5.85 12.04 17.27
C LEU A 63 -4.63 11.12 17.27
N GLN A 64 -4.55 10.16 18.20
CA GLN A 64 -3.44 9.19 18.22
C GLN A 64 -3.47 8.29 16.99
N ALA A 65 -4.63 7.75 16.63
CA ALA A 65 -4.76 6.94 15.42
C ALA A 65 -4.33 7.72 14.18
N LEU A 66 -4.71 9.00 14.09
CA LEU A 66 -4.36 9.84 12.93
C LEU A 66 -2.85 10.10 12.89
N LYS A 67 -2.24 10.43 14.03
CA LYS A 67 -0.78 10.61 14.14
C LYS A 67 -0.03 9.34 13.72
N VAL A 68 -0.47 8.17 14.21
CA VAL A 68 0.15 6.89 13.90
C VAL A 68 -0.03 6.55 12.42
N ALA A 69 -1.24 6.66 11.88
CA ALA A 69 -1.52 6.38 10.47
C ALA A 69 -0.71 7.30 9.55
N ALA A 70 -0.75 8.62 9.79
CA ALA A 70 -0.04 9.60 8.98
C ALA A 70 1.48 9.46 9.10
N GLY A 71 2.01 9.27 10.31
CA GLY A 71 3.43 9.07 10.54
C GLY A 71 3.97 7.81 9.85
N ALA A 72 3.22 6.70 9.97
CA ALA A 72 3.57 5.44 9.32
C ALA A 72 3.57 5.58 7.79
N ASN A 73 2.48 6.11 7.20
CA ASN A 73 2.38 6.29 5.74
C ASN A 73 3.45 7.25 5.21
N LEU A 74 3.74 8.34 5.91
CA LEU A 74 4.80 9.26 5.51
C LEU A 74 6.16 8.55 5.43
N VAL A 75 6.49 7.72 6.42
CA VAL A 75 7.75 6.97 6.43
C VAL A 75 7.82 5.96 5.29
N SER A 76 6.77 5.17 5.05
CA SER A 76 6.75 4.22 3.94
C SER A 76 6.77 4.92 2.58
N THR A 77 6.09 6.06 2.45
CA THR A 77 6.09 6.89 1.23
C THR A 77 7.50 7.40 0.93
N LEU A 78 8.20 7.98 1.92
CA LEU A 78 9.57 8.46 1.74
C LEU A 78 10.54 7.33 1.38
N ALA A 79 10.38 6.15 1.99
CA ALA A 79 11.17 4.98 1.64
C ALA A 79 10.87 4.46 0.22
N GLY A 80 9.60 4.46 -0.19
CA GLY A 80 9.16 4.11 -1.54
C GLY A 80 9.72 5.07 -2.59
N LEU A 81 9.71 6.38 -2.31
CA LEU A 81 10.34 7.39 -3.16
C LEU A 81 11.84 7.13 -3.30
N ALA A 82 12.56 6.90 -2.20
CA ALA A 82 13.99 6.63 -2.22
C ALA A 82 14.32 5.35 -3.01
N LEU A 83 13.57 4.26 -2.79
CA LEU A 83 13.73 3.01 -3.52
C LEU A 83 13.52 3.22 -5.02
N PHE A 84 12.44 3.92 -5.38
CA PHE A 84 12.14 4.18 -6.77
C PHE A 84 13.21 5.02 -7.48
N TYR A 85 13.64 6.14 -6.87
CA TYR A 85 14.72 6.94 -7.46
C TYR A 85 16.04 6.17 -7.51
N GLY A 86 16.29 5.29 -6.54
CA GLY A 86 17.42 4.35 -6.56
C GLY A 86 17.34 3.37 -7.74
N VAL A 87 16.17 2.82 -8.04
CA VAL A 87 15.94 1.95 -9.21
C VAL A 87 16.08 2.73 -10.53
N LEU A 88 15.59 3.98 -10.57
CA LEU A 88 15.76 4.84 -11.74
C LEU A 88 17.22 5.23 -11.98
N ALA A 89 17.99 5.47 -10.92
CA ALA A 89 19.40 5.82 -10.98
C ALA A 89 20.32 4.60 -11.17
N GLY A 90 19.80 3.39 -10.97
CA GLY A 90 20.53 2.14 -11.18
C GLY A 90 20.79 1.82 -12.65
N GLU A 91 21.69 0.86 -12.91
CA GLU A 91 22.07 0.45 -14.26
C GLU A 91 20.86 0.04 -15.12
N GLU A 92 20.85 0.46 -16.39
CA GLU A 92 19.80 0.14 -17.37
C GLU A 92 19.50 -1.37 -17.46
N ALA A 93 20.48 -2.22 -17.15
CA ALA A 93 20.33 -3.67 -17.09
C ALA A 93 19.27 -4.11 -16.05
N LEU A 94 19.27 -3.53 -14.85
CA LEU A 94 18.29 -3.86 -13.81
C LEU A 94 16.88 -3.43 -14.22
N GLN A 95 16.75 -2.30 -14.91
CA GLN A 95 15.47 -1.85 -15.44
C GLN A 95 14.98 -2.79 -16.56
N ARG A 96 15.87 -3.20 -17.46
CA ARG A 96 15.55 -4.12 -18.55
C ARG A 96 15.19 -5.53 -18.04
N ASP A 97 15.89 -6.03 -17.04
CA ASP A 97 15.61 -7.36 -16.46
C ASP A 97 14.29 -7.35 -15.67
N LEU A 98 14.03 -6.32 -14.86
CA LEU A 98 12.82 -6.23 -14.04
C LEU A 98 11.56 -5.86 -14.83
N LEU A 99 11.69 -5.00 -15.84
CA LEU A 99 10.55 -4.40 -16.55
C LEU A 99 10.42 -4.86 -18.00
N GLY A 100 11.50 -5.34 -18.61
CA GLY A 100 11.54 -5.84 -19.99
C GLY A 100 11.33 -7.34 -20.05
N ASP A 101 12.35 -8.11 -19.65
CA ASP A 101 12.41 -9.56 -19.96
C ASP A 101 11.57 -10.41 -19.01
N ALA A 102 11.42 -10.01 -17.74
CA ALA A 102 10.61 -10.75 -16.77
C ALA A 102 9.08 -10.57 -16.96
N GLY A 103 8.64 -9.57 -17.73
CA GLY A 103 7.24 -9.27 -17.99
C GLY A 103 6.37 -9.11 -16.74
N MET A 104 5.12 -9.58 -16.80
CA MET A 104 4.17 -9.51 -15.69
C MET A 104 4.64 -10.18 -14.38
N PRO A 105 5.27 -11.38 -14.41
CA PRO A 105 5.82 -11.98 -13.20
C PRO A 105 6.85 -11.11 -12.46
N GLY A 106 7.77 -10.48 -13.19
CA GLY A 106 8.79 -9.59 -12.59
C GLY A 106 8.16 -8.39 -11.89
N VAL A 107 7.17 -7.78 -12.55
CA VAL A 107 6.36 -6.70 -11.98
C VAL A 107 5.68 -7.19 -10.69
N ILE A 108 4.95 -8.31 -10.70
CA ILE A 108 4.26 -8.85 -9.51
C ILE A 108 5.23 -9.08 -8.34
N CYS A 109 6.41 -9.66 -8.61
CA CYS A 109 7.43 -9.88 -7.59
C CYS A 109 7.92 -8.57 -6.98
N LEU A 110 8.25 -7.56 -7.81
CA LEU A 110 8.66 -6.24 -7.35
C LEU A 110 7.58 -5.62 -6.45
N LEU A 111 6.33 -5.73 -6.86
CA LEU A 111 5.19 -5.19 -6.13
C LEU A 111 4.95 -5.87 -4.79
N ALA A 112 5.12 -7.19 -4.74
CA ALA A 112 5.06 -7.96 -3.50
C ALA A 112 6.16 -7.53 -2.52
N MET A 113 7.39 -7.33 -3.00
CA MET A 113 8.51 -6.85 -2.20
C MET A 113 8.26 -5.44 -1.67
N CYS A 114 7.78 -4.56 -2.53
CA CYS A 114 7.40 -3.19 -2.22
C CYS A 114 6.29 -3.10 -1.16
N PHE A 115 5.24 -3.90 -1.29
CA PHE A 115 4.17 -4.02 -0.29
C PHE A 115 4.72 -4.52 1.05
N ALA A 116 5.53 -5.58 1.04
CA ALA A 116 6.13 -6.13 2.25
C ALA A 116 7.03 -5.10 2.96
N LEU A 117 7.82 -4.34 2.20
CA LEU A 117 8.66 -3.27 2.72
C LEU A 117 7.83 -2.13 3.32
N SER A 118 6.78 -1.67 2.63
CA SER A 118 5.86 -0.63 3.11
C SER A 118 5.24 -1.03 4.45
N TRP A 119 4.64 -2.22 4.49
CA TRP A 119 4.02 -2.76 5.71
C TRP A 119 5.03 -2.86 6.86
N TRP A 120 6.23 -3.36 6.59
CA TRP A 120 7.25 -3.53 7.62
C TRP A 120 7.69 -2.19 8.22
N LEU A 121 7.93 -1.19 7.37
CA LEU A 121 8.31 0.16 7.82
C LEU A 121 7.20 0.83 8.62
N GLU A 122 5.96 0.74 8.16
CA GLU A 122 4.80 1.26 8.87
C GLU A 122 4.60 0.59 10.23
N PHE A 123 4.77 -0.72 10.29
CA PHE A 123 4.74 -1.47 11.55
C PHE A 123 5.82 -0.97 12.53
N LEU A 124 7.06 -0.80 12.06
CA LEU A 124 8.15 -0.31 12.88
C LEU A 124 7.88 1.10 13.41
N CYS A 125 7.40 1.99 12.54
CA CYS A 125 7.04 3.36 12.89
C CYS A 125 5.90 3.40 13.91
N ALA A 126 4.78 2.72 13.63
CA ALA A 126 3.62 2.67 14.50
C ALA A 126 3.97 2.08 15.87
N ARG A 127 4.74 0.98 15.90
CA ARG A 127 5.20 0.37 17.15
C ARG A 127 6.08 1.32 17.95
N ALA A 128 6.99 2.05 17.30
CA ALA A 128 7.87 3.00 17.97
C ALA A 128 7.07 4.18 18.58
N MET A 129 6.11 4.73 17.83
CA MET A 129 5.23 5.80 18.30
C MET A 129 4.39 5.36 19.51
N LEU A 130 3.73 4.20 19.42
CA LEU A 130 2.91 3.66 20.50
C LEU A 130 3.73 3.31 21.75
N ARG A 131 4.94 2.78 21.58
CA ARG A 131 5.85 2.49 22.70
C ARG A 131 6.26 3.76 23.44
N ARG A 132 6.50 4.87 22.73
CA ARG A 132 6.82 6.18 23.34
C ARG A 132 5.66 6.73 24.18
N GLU A 133 4.43 6.37 23.84
CA GLU A 133 3.23 6.75 24.58
C GLU A 133 2.86 5.74 25.69
N GLY A 134 3.71 4.74 25.98
CA GLY A 134 3.44 3.71 26.99
C GLY A 134 2.30 2.76 26.65
N ARG A 135 1.92 2.65 25.36
CA ARG A 135 0.81 1.81 24.90
C ARG A 135 1.27 0.37 24.66
N ASP A 136 0.33 -0.57 24.83
CA ASP A 136 0.55 -1.95 24.39
C ASP A 136 0.78 -2.00 22.87
N THR A 137 1.77 -2.78 22.47
CA THR A 137 2.17 -2.95 21.06
C THR A 137 1.80 -4.33 20.51
N ARG A 138 1.16 -5.18 21.33
CA ARG A 138 0.59 -6.44 20.87
C ARG A 138 -0.47 -6.18 19.81
N GLY A 139 -0.36 -6.89 18.68
CA GLY A 139 -1.32 -6.79 17.59
C GLY A 139 -1.10 -5.62 16.61
N VAL A 140 -0.13 -4.73 16.83
CA VAL A 140 0.17 -3.61 15.92
C VAL A 140 0.48 -4.11 14.52
N ALA A 141 1.33 -5.14 14.38
CA ALA A 141 1.69 -5.71 13.08
C ALA A 141 0.45 -6.17 12.28
N GLY A 142 -0.50 -6.84 12.94
CA GLY A 142 -1.72 -7.31 12.30
C GLY A 142 -2.71 -6.18 11.98
N ALA A 143 -2.76 -5.14 12.81
CA ALA A 143 -3.59 -3.97 12.54
C ALA A 143 -3.07 -3.16 11.34
N VAL A 144 -1.74 -2.94 11.27
CA VAL A 144 -1.09 -2.26 10.14
C VAL A 144 -1.20 -3.09 8.86
N LEU A 145 -1.04 -4.42 8.94
CA LEU A 145 -1.24 -5.30 7.78
C LEU A 145 -2.67 -5.20 7.25
N LEU A 146 -3.67 -5.28 8.13
CA LEU A 146 -5.07 -5.16 7.74
C LEU A 146 -5.38 -3.80 7.12
N ALA A 147 -4.83 -2.72 7.71
CA ALA A 147 -4.94 -1.36 7.19
C ALA A 147 -4.40 -1.29 5.75
N ASN A 148 -3.16 -1.73 5.54
CA ASN A 148 -2.55 -1.79 4.21
C ASN A 148 -3.40 -2.60 3.22
N VAL A 149 -3.70 -3.87 3.51
CA VAL A 149 -4.44 -4.73 2.58
C VAL A 149 -5.77 -4.09 2.16
N LEU A 150 -6.50 -3.49 3.10
CA LEU A 150 -7.77 -2.82 2.79
C LEU A 150 -7.58 -1.52 2.02
N SER A 151 -6.54 -0.73 2.30
CA SER A 151 -6.19 0.46 1.53
C SER A 151 -5.88 0.11 0.07
N TYR A 152 -5.03 -0.88 -0.16
CA TYR A 152 -4.72 -1.34 -1.52
C TYR A 152 -5.95 -1.93 -2.20
N ALA A 153 -6.75 -2.74 -1.51
CA ALA A 153 -8.02 -3.23 -2.06
C ALA A 153 -8.93 -2.08 -2.51
N PHE A 154 -9.08 -1.05 -1.67
CA PHE A 154 -9.86 0.15 -1.98
C PHE A 154 -9.33 0.88 -3.22
N LEU A 155 -8.03 1.18 -3.25
CA LEU A 155 -7.38 1.82 -4.41
C LEU A 155 -7.56 1.00 -5.68
N GLY A 156 -7.53 -0.31 -5.57
CA GLY A 156 -7.78 -1.21 -6.69
C GLY A 156 -9.16 -1.12 -7.25
N SER A 157 -10.18 -1.15 -6.39
CA SER A 157 -11.55 -0.92 -6.82
C SER A 157 -11.73 0.46 -7.48
N VAL A 158 -11.06 1.50 -6.97
CA VAL A 158 -11.11 2.85 -7.58
C VAL A 158 -10.45 2.85 -8.97
N ALA A 159 -9.29 2.22 -9.12
CA ALA A 159 -8.58 2.14 -10.40
C ALA A 159 -9.35 1.33 -11.46
N LEU A 160 -10.17 0.36 -11.05
CA LEU A 160 -11.00 -0.46 -11.94
C LEU A 160 -12.32 0.22 -12.33
N LEU A 161 -12.72 1.29 -11.65
CA LEU A 161 -13.99 1.99 -11.88
C LEU A 161 -14.16 2.47 -13.34
N PRO A 162 -13.16 3.11 -14.00
CA PRO A 162 -13.32 3.57 -15.38
C PRO A 162 -13.56 2.43 -16.38
N TYR A 163 -12.93 1.27 -16.16
CA TYR A 163 -13.13 0.08 -17.01
C TYR A 163 -14.52 -0.50 -16.83
N THR A 164 -15.00 -0.52 -15.59
CA THR A 164 -16.34 -0.97 -15.25
C THR A 164 -17.40 -0.08 -15.90
N MET A 165 -17.24 1.25 -15.83
CA MET A 165 -18.16 2.21 -16.46
C MET A 165 -18.21 2.05 -17.98
N ARG A 166 -17.04 1.97 -18.65
CA ARG A 166 -16.96 1.76 -20.11
C ARG A 166 -17.58 0.43 -20.56
N PHE A 167 -17.48 -0.60 -19.74
CA PHE A 167 -18.11 -1.89 -20.01
C PHE A 167 -19.64 -1.77 -20.02
N PHE A 168 -20.23 -1.07 -19.04
CA PHE A 168 -21.67 -0.83 -19.00
C PHE A 168 -22.15 0.06 -20.16
N GLU A 169 -21.41 1.11 -20.51
CA GLU A 169 -21.73 1.96 -21.67
C GLU A 169 -21.87 1.14 -22.97
N ARG A 170 -20.98 0.15 -23.18
CA ARG A 170 -21.04 -0.75 -24.34
C ARG A 170 -22.19 -1.74 -24.32
N LEU A 171 -22.71 -2.10 -23.14
CA LEU A 171 -23.87 -3.00 -23.04
C LEU A 171 -25.20 -2.27 -23.29
N THR A 172 -25.23 -0.95 -23.09
CA THR A 172 -26.44 -0.13 -23.24
C THR A 172 -26.54 0.60 -24.59
N ALA A 173 -25.51 0.52 -25.43
CA ALA A 173 -25.46 1.12 -26.77
C ALA A 173 -25.88 0.09 -27.84
#